data_AF-A0A1G7P0H3-F1
#
_entry.id   AF-A0A1G7P0H3-F1
#
_cell.length_a   1.000
_cell.length_b   1.000
_cell.length_c   1.000
_cell.angle_alpha   90.00
_cell.angle_beta   90.00
_cell.angle_gamma   90.00
#
_symmetry.space_group_name_H-M   'P 1'
#
loop_
_entity.id
_entity.type
_entity.pdbx_description
1 polymer ?
#
loop_
_entity_poly.entity_id
_entity_poly.type
_entity_poly.pdbx_seq_one_letter_code
_entity_poly.pdbx_strand_id
1 'polypeptide(L)'
;MAYEAHTERMATEAGLVLTDDDLFGYSTDGFVDDDGLIEIKAPIDSIKIAEIMETGDLSEYMHQMQGGMWITARKWCDFIMYVPDLANAGTDLYIKRVMRDDEFIDAMVLELSAFERRVTDREILFKYKEAA
;
A
#
# COMPACT_ATOMS: atom_id res chain seq x y z
N MET A 1 11.77 14.31 -1.63
CA MET A 1 12.87 14.98 -0.91
C MET A 1 12.92 14.71 0.60
N ALA A 2 11.88 14.95 1.42
CA ALA A 2 12.00 14.77 2.88
C ALA A 2 12.41 13.34 3.30
N TYR A 3 11.73 12.32 2.75
CA TYR A 3 12.09 10.90 2.94
C TYR A 3 13.53 10.59 2.47
N GLU A 4 13.88 11.02 1.26
CA GLU A 4 15.18 10.72 0.65
C GLU A 4 16.32 11.38 1.42
N ALA A 5 16.14 12.63 1.88
CA ALA A 5 17.10 13.33 2.70
C ALA A 5 17.26 12.69 4.09
N HIS A 6 16.18 12.13 4.65
CA HIS A 6 16.21 11.48 5.97
C HIS A 6 16.82 10.08 5.92
N THR A 7 16.57 9.32 4.84
CA THR A 7 16.95 7.91 4.73
C THR A 7 18.18 7.66 3.87
N GLU A 8 18.63 8.67 3.12
CA GLU A 8 19.66 8.57 2.08
C GLU A 8 19.32 7.55 0.98
N ARG A 9 18.03 7.21 0.82
CA ARG A 9 17.52 6.34 -0.23
C ARG A 9 16.75 7.14 -1.26
N MET A 10 16.95 6.82 -2.53
CA MET A 10 16.24 7.47 -3.62
C MET A 10 14.94 6.73 -3.91
N ALA A 11 13.84 7.48 -4.01
CA ALA A 11 12.55 6.94 -4.42
C ALA A 11 12.30 7.30 -5.89
N THR A 12 11.93 6.30 -6.69
CA THR A 12 11.54 6.51 -8.09
C THR A 12 10.03 6.39 -8.19
N GLU A 13 9.36 7.42 -8.69
CA GLU A 13 7.91 7.39 -8.94
C GLU A 13 7.52 6.19 -9.81
N ALA A 14 6.37 5.61 -9.51
CA ALA A 14 5.84 4.44 -10.20
C ALA A 14 4.42 4.70 -10.71
N GLY A 15 4.03 3.95 -11.74
CA GLY A 15 2.63 3.84 -12.16
C GLY A 15 1.93 2.66 -11.50
N LEU A 16 0.81 2.24 -12.11
CA LEU A 16 0.11 1.02 -11.73
C LEU A 16 0.91 -0.22 -12.17
N VAL A 17 1.19 -1.13 -11.25
CA VAL A 17 1.69 -2.47 -11.53
C VAL A 17 0.52 -3.44 -11.44
N LEU A 18 0.40 -4.33 -12.41
CA LEU A 18 -0.63 -5.35 -12.47
C LEU A 18 -0.02 -6.74 -12.28
N THR A 19 -0.87 -7.65 -11.83
CA THR A 19 -0.66 -9.10 -11.92
C THR A 19 -0.69 -9.55 -13.39
N ASP A 20 -0.09 -10.70 -13.72
CA ASP A 20 0.02 -11.19 -15.11
C ASP A 20 -1.34 -11.43 -15.80
N ASP A 21 -2.41 -11.61 -15.01
CA ASP A 21 -3.79 -11.78 -15.48
C ASP A 21 -4.58 -10.46 -15.54
N ASP A 22 -3.93 -9.33 -15.21
CA ASP A 22 -4.51 -7.98 -15.10
C ASP A 22 -5.67 -7.85 -14.10
N LEU A 23 -5.88 -8.81 -13.20
CA LEU A 23 -7.02 -8.82 -12.27
C LEU A 23 -6.79 -7.96 -11.03
N PHE A 24 -5.54 -7.90 -10.57
CA PHE A 24 -5.14 -7.15 -9.37
C PHE A 24 -4.04 -6.16 -9.69
N GLY A 25 -4.11 -4.99 -9.05
CA GLY A 25 -3.15 -3.90 -9.27
C GLY A 25 -2.75 -3.17 -8.00
N TYR A 26 -1.55 -2.60 -8.02
CA TYR A 26 -1.02 -1.74 -6.97
C TYR A 26 -0.26 -0.56 -7.57
N SER A 27 -0.53 0.62 -7.02
CA SER A 27 0.16 1.87 -7.35
C SER A 27 0.94 2.31 -6.12
N THR A 28 2.23 2.00 -6.08
CA THR A 28 3.13 2.52 -5.04
C THR A 28 3.39 4.00 -5.27
N ASP A 29 3.62 4.76 -4.20
CA ASP A 29 4.12 6.13 -4.32
C ASP A 29 5.58 6.17 -4.81
N GLY A 30 6.30 5.06 -4.73
CA GLY A 30 7.62 4.93 -5.32
C GLY A 30 8.35 3.63 -5.02
N PHE A 31 9.24 3.27 -5.94
CA PHE A 31 10.21 2.21 -5.75
C PHE A 31 11.46 2.74 -5.07
N VAL A 32 11.95 2.02 -4.07
CA VAL A 32 13.17 2.38 -3.34
C VAL A 32 14.18 1.25 -3.46
N ASP A 33 15.40 1.59 -3.87
CA ASP A 33 16.47 0.63 -4.14
C ASP A 33 15.96 -0.57 -4.99
N ASP A 34 16.57 -1.75 -4.78
CA ASP A 34 16.24 -2.96 -5.53
C ASP A 34 14.95 -3.65 -5.04
N ASP A 35 14.61 -3.55 -3.75
CA ASP A 35 13.56 -4.38 -3.14
C ASP A 35 12.62 -3.66 -2.16
N GLY A 36 12.61 -2.32 -2.18
CA GLY A 36 11.76 -1.48 -1.33
C GLY A 36 10.62 -0.75 -2.02
N LEU A 37 9.58 -0.45 -1.26
CA LEU A 37 8.45 0.39 -1.65
C LEU A 37 8.30 1.55 -0.67
N ILE A 38 7.58 2.60 -1.08
CA ILE A 38 7.05 3.60 -0.17
C ILE A 38 5.53 3.74 -0.33
N GLU A 39 4.89 4.04 0.79
CA GLU A 39 3.47 4.36 0.89
C GLU A 39 3.31 5.62 1.73
N ILE A 40 3.02 6.75 1.09
CA ILE A 40 2.96 8.09 1.65
C ILE A 40 1.51 8.45 1.97
N LYS A 41 1.25 8.83 3.21
CA LYS A 41 -0.01 9.41 3.68
C LYS A 41 0.23 10.83 4.19
N ALA A 42 -0.67 11.74 3.81
CA ALA A 42 -0.74 13.11 4.32
C ALA A 42 -2.10 13.34 5.00
N PRO A 43 -2.36 12.71 6.17
CA PRO A 43 -3.63 12.85 6.87
C PRO A 43 -3.81 14.27 7.44
N ILE A 44 -5.06 14.68 7.57
CA ILE A 44 -5.47 15.94 8.23
C ILE A 44 -6.12 15.71 9.61
N ASP A 45 -6.47 14.45 9.91
CA ASP A 45 -7.10 14.08 11.18
C ASP A 45 -6.05 14.00 12.28
N SER A 46 -6.12 14.94 13.22
CA SER A 46 -5.18 15.05 14.33
C SER A 46 -5.23 13.87 15.29
N ILE A 47 -6.40 13.22 15.45
CA ILE A 47 -6.54 12.04 16.32
C ILE A 47 -5.76 10.89 15.69
N LYS A 48 -5.97 10.65 14.40
CA LYS A 48 -5.26 9.60 13.65
C LYS A 48 -3.75 9.84 13.61
N ILE A 49 -3.34 11.09 13.38
CA ILE A 49 -1.93 11.47 13.42
C ILE A 49 -1.32 11.11 14.78
N ALA A 50 -1.97 11.51 15.87
CA ALA A 50 -1.49 11.22 17.23
C ALA A 50 -1.45 9.70 17.50
N GLU A 51 -2.51 8.97 17.16
CA GLU A 51 -2.61 7.52 17.36
C GLU A 51 -1.50 6.76 16.63
N ILE A 52 -1.22 7.10 15.37
CA ILE A 52 -0.11 6.49 14.61
C ILE A 52 1.24 6.82 15.26
N MET A 53 1.46 8.06 15.68
CA MET A 53 2.72 8.45 16.33
C MET A 53 2.92 7.74 17.68
N GLU A 54 1.86 7.56 18.46
CA GLU A 54 1.91 6.96 19.80
C GLU A 54 2.03 5.43 19.76
N THR A 55 1.25 4.78 18.89
CA THR A 55 1.11 3.32 18.87
C THR A 55 1.93 2.66 17.76
N GLY A 56 2.21 3.41 16.69
CA GLY A 56 2.72 2.86 15.44
C GLY A 56 1.75 1.90 14.76
N ASP A 57 0.46 1.90 15.11
CA ASP A 57 -0.51 1.03 14.47
C ASP A 57 -0.72 1.44 13.00
N LEU A 58 -0.52 0.47 12.10
CA LEU A 58 -0.68 0.62 10.66
C LEU A 58 -1.72 -0.38 10.11
N SER A 59 -2.55 -0.97 10.97
CA SER A 59 -3.51 -2.04 10.60
C SER A 59 -4.40 -1.66 9.43
N GLU A 60 -4.80 -0.39 9.32
CA GLU A 60 -5.57 0.14 8.19
C GLU A 60 -4.84 0.01 6.84
N TYR A 61 -3.50 0.10 6.85
CA TYR A 61 -2.67 0.14 5.66
C TYR A 61 -1.99 -1.19 5.35
N MET A 62 -2.07 -2.19 6.26
CA MET A 62 -1.38 -3.47 6.11
C MET A 62 -1.78 -4.20 4.83
N HIS A 63 -3.07 -4.30 4.52
CA HIS A 63 -3.54 -4.94 3.28
C HIS A 63 -2.99 -4.23 2.02
N GLN A 64 -2.93 -2.89 2.04
CA GLN A 64 -2.40 -2.12 0.91
C GLN A 64 -0.91 -2.39 0.71
N MET A 65 -0.11 -2.30 1.77
CA MET A 65 1.35 -2.48 1.69
C MET A 65 1.74 -3.93 1.40
N GLN A 66 1.09 -4.90 2.04
CA GLN A 66 1.32 -6.33 1.78
C GLN A 66 0.86 -6.72 0.37
N GLY A 67 -0.29 -6.20 -0.10
CA GLY A 67 -0.74 -6.38 -1.48
C GLY A 67 0.24 -5.78 -2.48
N GLY A 68 0.81 -4.63 -2.17
CA GLY A 68 1.85 -4.03 -2.99
C GLY A 68 3.13 -4.85 -3.06
N MET A 69 3.60 -5.38 -1.93
CA MET A 69 4.76 -6.28 -1.89
C MET A 69 4.50 -7.59 -2.63
N TRP A 70 3.27 -8.11 -2.57
CA TRP A 70 2.84 -9.26 -3.37
C TRP A 70 2.96 -8.98 -4.88
N ILE A 71 2.30 -7.93 -5.37
CA ILE A 71 2.21 -7.62 -6.80
C ILE A 71 3.56 -7.25 -7.40
N THR A 72 4.43 -6.59 -6.62
CA THR A 72 5.74 -6.10 -7.11
C THR A 72 6.91 -7.03 -6.78
N ALA A 73 6.66 -8.14 -6.08
CA ALA A 73 7.68 -9.06 -5.56
C ALA A 73 8.77 -8.38 -4.69
N ARG A 74 8.43 -7.27 -4.02
CA ARG A 74 9.34 -6.52 -3.14
C ARG A 74 9.29 -7.01 -1.70
N LYS A 75 10.33 -6.69 -0.92
CA LYS A 75 10.57 -7.29 0.41
C LYS A 75 10.13 -6.42 1.57
N TRP A 76 10.02 -5.12 1.35
CA TRP A 76 9.62 -4.18 2.39
C TRP A 76 8.92 -2.96 1.78
N CYS A 77 8.11 -2.30 2.61
CA CYS A 77 7.48 -1.03 2.31
C CYS A 77 7.71 -0.08 3.49
N ASP A 78 8.23 1.11 3.23
CA ASP A 78 8.28 2.18 4.23
C ASP A 78 6.96 2.94 4.19
N PHE A 79 6.17 2.79 5.24
CA PHE A 79 5.04 3.68 5.50
C PHE A 79 5.58 5.05 5.90
N ILE A 80 5.10 6.10 5.23
CA ILE A 80 5.50 7.48 5.47
C ILE A 80 4.23 8.26 5.80
N MET A 81 4.19 8.86 6.99
CA MET A 81 3.20 9.89 7.30
C MET A 81 3.91 11.25 7.29
N TYR A 82 3.49 12.13 6.38
CA TYR A 82 4.06 13.47 6.22
C TYR A 82 3.03 14.55 6.56
N VAL A 83 3.30 15.31 7.62
CA VAL A 83 2.42 16.36 8.16
C VAL A 83 3.25 17.64 8.37
N PRO A 84 3.35 18.52 7.34
CA PRO A 84 4.19 19.73 7.39
C PRO A 84 3.90 20.66 8.57
N ASP A 85 2.67 20.67 9.07
CA ASP A 85 2.26 21.52 10.20
C ASP A 85 2.99 21.17 11.52
N LEU A 86 3.57 19.96 11.60
CA LEU A 86 4.38 19.51 12.73
C LEU A 86 5.87 19.86 12.60
N ALA A 87 6.28 20.58 11.56
CA ALA A 87 7.70 20.86 11.29
C ALA A 87 8.38 21.64 12.43
N ASN A 88 7.64 22.51 13.12
CA ASN A 88 8.15 23.25 14.28
C ASN A 88 8.50 22.33 15.46
N ALA A 89 7.89 21.15 15.54
CA ALA A 89 8.19 20.13 16.54
C ALA A 89 9.26 19.14 16.07
N GLY A 90 9.69 19.21 14.79
CA GLY A 90 10.63 18.26 14.19
C GLY A 90 10.04 16.86 13.98
N THR A 91 8.71 16.73 13.95
CA THR A 91 7.99 15.46 13.82
C THR A 91 7.04 15.47 12.61
N ASP A 92 7.34 16.28 11.60
CA ASP A 92 6.59 16.37 10.34
C ASP A 92 6.74 15.12 9.47
N LEU A 93 7.76 14.30 9.71
CA LEU A 93 8.03 13.07 8.98
C LEU A 93 8.09 11.89 9.94
N TYR A 94 7.10 11.01 9.83
CA TYR A 94 7.09 9.70 10.50
C TYR A 94 7.33 8.60 9.47
N ILE A 95 8.27 7.71 9.74
CA ILE A 95 8.61 6.58 8.86
C ILE A 95 8.58 5.29 9.67
N LYS A 96 7.86 4.28 9.17
CA LYS A 96 7.88 2.94 9.73
C LYS A 96 8.01 1.90 8.62
N ARG A 97 9.07 1.08 8.71
CA ARG A 97 9.29 -0.04 7.80
C ARG A 97 8.35 -1.20 8.13
N VAL A 98 7.66 -1.68 7.12
CA VAL A 98 6.87 -2.90 7.15
C VAL A 98 7.56 -3.95 6.28
N MET A 99 7.84 -5.10 6.86
CA MET A 99 8.41 -6.23 6.14
C MET A 99 7.31 -7.03 5.46
N ARG A 100 7.65 -7.63 4.32
CA ARG A 100 6.79 -8.60 3.66
C ARG A 100 6.44 -9.73 4.62
N ASP A 101 5.16 -10.08 4.66
CA ASP A 101 4.62 -11.18 5.43
C ASP A 101 3.89 -12.13 4.47
N ASP A 102 4.56 -13.23 4.13
CA ASP A 102 4.03 -14.21 3.18
C ASP A 102 2.77 -14.91 3.71
N GLU A 103 2.66 -15.15 5.02
CA GLU A 103 1.46 -15.79 5.60
C GLU A 103 0.25 -14.86 5.50
N PHE A 104 0.45 -13.57 5.79
CA PHE A 104 -0.59 -12.54 5.60
C PHE A 104 -0.99 -12.41 4.14
N ILE A 105 0.00 -12.36 3.23
CA ILE A 105 -0.23 -12.24 1.79
C ILE A 105 -1.01 -13.45 1.28
N ASP A 106 -0.64 -14.67 1.65
CA ASP A 106 -1.30 -15.89 1.19
C ASP A 106 -2.78 -15.92 1.61
N ALA A 107 -3.07 -15.52 2.85
CA ALA A 107 -4.45 -15.40 3.34
C ALA A 107 -5.25 -14.35 2.55
N MET A 108 -4.68 -13.17 2.34
CA MET A 108 -5.31 -12.09 1.57
C MET A 108 -5.54 -12.49 0.10
N VAL A 109 -4.58 -13.12 -0.56
CA VAL A 109 -4.68 -13.55 -1.97
C VAL A 109 -5.76 -14.61 -2.15
N LEU A 110 -5.93 -15.51 -1.17
CA LEU A 110 -7.02 -16.48 -1.19
C LEU A 110 -8.40 -15.78 -1.17
N GLU A 111 -8.56 -14.77 -0.32
CA GLU A 111 -9.81 -13.99 -0.24
C GLU A 111 -10.07 -13.16 -1.49
N LEU A 112 -9.03 -12.52 -2.03
CA LEU A 112 -9.09 -11.77 -3.29
C LEU A 112 -9.51 -12.66 -4.46
N SER A 113 -8.93 -13.87 -4.55
CA SER A 113 -9.29 -14.87 -5.57
C SER A 113 -10.75 -15.30 -5.45
N ALA A 114 -11.26 -15.45 -4.22
CA ALA A 114 -12.67 -15.78 -4.00
C ALA A 114 -13.60 -14.59 -4.33
N PHE A 115 -13.15 -13.36 -4.13
CA PHE A 115 -13.89 -12.16 -4.54
C PHE A 115 -13.95 -12.01 -6.06
N GLU A 116 -12.83 -12.17 -6.75
CA GLU A 116 -12.76 -12.10 -8.22
C GLU A 116 -13.77 -13.07 -8.87
N ARG A 117 -13.80 -14.34 -8.43
CA ARG A 117 -14.76 -15.33 -8.95
C ARG A 117 -16.20 -14.88 -8.79
N ARG A 118 -16.55 -14.27 -7.65
CA ARG A 118 -17.89 -13.71 -7.42
C ARG A 118 -18.20 -12.56 -8.37
N VAL A 119 -17.23 -11.71 -8.67
CA VAL A 119 -17.40 -10.63 -9.65
C VAL A 119 -17.64 -11.22 -11.04
N THR A 120 -16.79 -12.15 -11.46
CA THR A 120 -16.90 -12.84 -12.76
C THR A 120 -18.24 -13.55 -12.94
N ASP A 121 -18.71 -14.30 -11.94
CA ASP A 121 -20.03 -14.95 -11.96
C ASP A 121 -21.18 -13.94 -12.18
N ARG A 122 -21.07 -12.74 -11.57
CA ARG A 122 -22.07 -11.68 -11.71
C ARG A 122 -22.02 -11.02 -13.06
N GLU A 123 -20.83 -10.75 -13.59
CA GLU A 123 -20.69 -10.21 -14.94
C GLU A 123 -21.31 -11.14 -15.98
N ILE A 124 -21.03 -12.44 -15.88
CA ILE A 124 -21.60 -13.47 -16.76
C ILE A 124 -23.12 -13.43 -16.68
N LEU A 125 -23.69 -13.46 -15.48
CA LEU A 125 -25.14 -13.41 -15.26
C LEU A 125 -25.79 -12.17 -15.89
N PHE A 126 -25.17 -10.99 -15.75
CA PHE A 126 -25.74 -9.75 -16.27
C PHE A 126 -25.63 -9.67 -17.79
N LYS A 127 -24.50 -10.08 -18.39
CA LYS A 127 -24.34 -10.15 -19.85
C LYS A 127 -25.37 -11.09 -20.49
N TYR A 128 -25.69 -12.23 -19.85
CA TYR A 128 -26.75 -13.13 -20.33
C TYR A 128 -28.15 -12.50 -20.26
N LYS A 129 -28.45 -11.72 -19.21
CA LYS A 129 -29.76 -11.07 -19.06
C LYS A 129 -29.98 -9.92 -20.04
N GLU A 130 -28.93 -9.22 -20.44
CA GLU A 130 -29.02 -8.14 -21.44
C GLU A 130 -29.22 -8.68 -22.86
N ALA A 131 -28.77 -9.91 -23.13
CA ALA A 131 -28.85 -10.54 -24.44
C ALA A 131 -30.18 -11.31 -24.70
N ALA A 132 -31.03 -11.46 -23.68
CA ALA A 132 -32.30 -12.19 -23.73
C ALA A 132 -33.51 -11.24 -23.79
#